data_AF-A0A5N6Q426-F1
#
_entry.id   AF-A0A5N6Q426-F1
#
_cell.length_a   1.000
_cell.length_b   1.000
_cell.length_c   1.000
_cell.angle_alpha   90.00
_cell.angle_beta   90.00
_cell.angle_gamma   90.00
#
_symmetry.space_group_name_H-M   'P 1'
#
loop_
_entity.id
_entity.type
_entity.pdbx_description
1 polymer ?
#
loop_
_entity_poly.entity_id
_entity_poly.type
_entity_poly.pdbx_seq_one_letter_code
_entity_poly.pdbx_strand_id
1 'polypeptide(L)'
;MNLLSGEIPEELMYLTNLENLILDFNYLTGSIPSSLSNCTNLNWISLSNNKLDGEIPAALGGWIWIGFHRFGGKEEGEEDDDDLTILPLM
;
A
#
# COMPACT_ATOMS: atom_id res chain seq x y z
N MET A 1 3.88 -9.51 -11.72
CA MET A 1 3.70 -10.41 -10.56
C MET A 1 4.96 -11.21 -10.38
N ASN A 2 5.59 -11.09 -9.22
CA ASN A 2 6.72 -11.94 -8.81
C ASN A 2 6.26 -12.87 -7.67
N LEU A 3 7.12 -13.79 -7.25
CA LEU A 3 6.83 -14.77 -6.20
C LEU A 3 7.64 -14.51 -4.92
N LEU A 4 8.01 -13.25 -4.65
CA LEU A 4 8.76 -12.91 -3.44
C LEU A 4 7.88 -13.14 -2.20
N SER A 5 8.47 -13.71 -1.15
CA SER A 5 7.78 -14.10 0.08
C SER A 5 8.67 -13.91 1.30
N GLY A 6 8.06 -13.84 2.48
CA GLY A 6 8.76 -13.53 3.73
C GLY A 6 8.66 -12.04 4.08
N GLU A 7 9.45 -11.60 5.06
CA GLU A 7 9.42 -10.24 5.57
C GLU A 7 10.29 -9.29 4.74
N ILE A 8 9.99 -7.99 4.82
CA ILE A 8 10.86 -6.96 4.25
C ILE A 8 12.07 -6.83 5.18
N PRO A 9 13.31 -7.06 4.69
CA PRO A 9 14.50 -7.04 5.52
C PRO A 9 14.80 -5.62 6.02
N GLU A 10 15.18 -5.49 7.31
CA GLU A 10 15.58 -4.21 7.89
C GLU A 10 16.83 -3.65 7.22
N GLU A 11 17.67 -4.52 6.65
CA GLU A 11 18.92 -4.20 5.97
C GLU A 11 18.73 -3.32 4.73
N LEU A 12 17.51 -3.17 4.20
CA LEU A 12 17.22 -2.18 3.16
C LEU A 12 17.61 -0.77 3.59
N MET A 13 17.64 -0.48 4.90
CA MET A 13 18.11 0.78 5.47
C MET A 13 19.52 1.19 5.04
N TYR A 14 20.37 0.23 4.64
CA TYR A 14 21.74 0.51 4.17
C TYR A 14 21.80 1.00 2.73
N LEU A 15 20.69 0.88 1.99
CA LEU A 15 20.58 1.38 0.62
C LEU A 15 20.27 2.88 0.63
N THR A 16 21.24 3.69 1.04
CA THR A 16 21.06 5.15 1.21
C THR A 16 20.78 5.88 -0.11
N ASN A 17 21.16 5.30 -1.26
CA ASN A 17 20.85 5.82 -2.60
C ASN A 17 19.58 5.22 -3.20
N LEU A 18 18.81 4.43 -2.45
CA LEU A 18 17.55 3.88 -2.93
C LEU A 18 16.53 5.02 -3.09
N GLU A 19 16.04 5.20 -4.32
CA GLU A 19 15.05 6.23 -4.64
C GLU A 19 13.63 5.68 -4.78
N ASN A 20 13.50 4.46 -5.29
CA ASN A 20 12.20 3.85 -5.57
C ASN A 20 12.23 2.38 -5.15
N LEU A 21 11.26 1.98 -4.33
CA LEU A 21 11.05 0.61 -3.89
C LEU A 21 9.69 0.12 -4.38
N ILE A 22 9.67 -0.69 -5.44
CA ILE A 22 8.46 -1.24 -6.05
C ILE A 22 8.42 -2.74 -5.79
N LEU A 23 7.57 -3.18 -4.88
CA LEU A 23 7.36 -4.58 -4.50
C LEU A 23 5.89 -4.99 -4.61
N ASP A 24 5.09 -4.26 -5.40
CA ASP A 24 3.69 -4.60 -5.58
C ASP A 24 3.50 -6.01 -6.15
N PHE A 25 2.35 -6.63 -5.81
CA PHE A 25 1.94 -7.93 -6.33
C PHE A 25 2.96 -9.05 -6.04
N ASN A 26 3.26 -9.24 -4.75
CA ASN A 26 4.09 -10.31 -4.20
C ASN A 26 3.37 -10.99 -3.01
N TYR A 27 4.05 -11.88 -2.31
CA TYR A 27 3.54 -12.60 -1.14
C TYR A 27 4.30 -12.21 0.14
N LEU A 28 4.79 -10.97 0.23
CA LEU A 28 5.51 -10.48 1.41
C LEU A 28 4.55 -10.41 2.61
N THR A 29 5.06 -10.74 3.79
CA THR A 29 4.32 -10.83 5.06
C THR A 29 5.00 -10.00 6.15
N GLY A 30 4.37 -9.84 7.31
CA GLY A 30 4.93 -9.09 8.43
C GLY A 30 4.79 -7.57 8.27
N SER A 31 5.44 -6.83 9.15
CA SER A 31 5.34 -5.37 9.20
C SER A 31 6.32 -4.65 8.28
N ILE A 32 5.97 -3.43 7.89
CA ILE A 32 6.89 -2.53 7.20
C ILE A 32 7.98 -2.09 8.20
N PRO A 33 9.27 -2.36 7.94
CA PRO A 33 10.33 -2.00 8.86
C PRO A 33 10.49 -0.49 8.93
N SER A 34 10.43 0.06 10.15
CA SER A 34 10.63 1.49 10.40
C SER A 34 12.00 1.99 9.94
N SER A 35 12.99 1.10 9.86
CA SER A 35 14.35 1.39 9.40
C SER A 35 14.41 1.89 7.94
N LEU A 36 13.37 1.67 7.14
CA LEU A 36 13.26 2.25 5.79
C LEU A 36 13.30 3.79 5.80
N SER A 37 12.98 4.44 6.93
CA SER A 37 13.15 5.90 7.06
C SER A 37 14.60 6.36 6.93
N ASN A 38 15.57 5.46 7.08
CA ASN A 38 16.99 5.77 6.91
C ASN A 38 17.42 5.80 5.45
N CYS A 39 16.59 5.34 4.52
CA CYS A 39 16.78 5.55 3.08
C CYS A 39 16.40 6.99 2.74
N THR A 40 17.27 7.95 3.04
CA THR A 40 16.94 9.38 2.94
C THR A 40 16.62 9.87 1.52
N ASN A 41 17.00 9.10 0.50
CA ASN A 41 16.71 9.41 -0.91
C ASN A 41 15.44 8.72 -1.43
N LEU A 42 14.73 7.93 -0.61
CA LEU A 42 13.63 7.07 -1.02
C LEU A 42 12.35 7.84 -1.26
N ASN A 43 12.11 8.27 -2.50
CA ASN A 43 10.98 9.09 -2.93
C ASN A 43 9.68 8.31 -3.12
N TRP A 44 9.76 7.03 -3.49
CA TRP A 44 8.58 6.23 -3.81
C TRP A 44 8.65 4.84 -3.19
N ILE A 45 7.57 4.43 -2.53
CA ILE A 45 7.39 3.08 -2.00
C ILE A 45 6.04 2.54 -2.45
N SER A 46 6.06 1.36 -3.04
CA SER A 46 4.86 0.67 -3.53
C SER A 46 4.89 -0.78 -3.06
N LEU A 47 3.98 -1.11 -2.14
CA LEU A 47 3.90 -2.42 -1.45
C LEU A 47 2.52 -3.07 -1.62
N SER A 48 1.72 -2.57 -2.54
CA SER A 48 0.34 -2.98 -2.76
C SER A 48 0.25 -4.45 -3.14
N ASN A 49 -0.89 -5.09 -2.86
CA ASN A 49 -1.10 -6.49 -3.21
C ASN A 49 -0.02 -7.43 -2.63
N ASN A 50 0.33 -7.22 -1.36
CA ASN A 50 1.10 -8.14 -0.52
C ASN A 50 0.24 -8.59 0.68
N LYS A 51 0.81 -9.41 1.57
CA LYS A 51 0.19 -9.87 2.82
C LYS A 51 0.83 -9.21 4.05
N LEU A 52 1.26 -7.95 3.90
CA LEU A 52 1.85 -7.17 4.99
C LEU A 52 0.78 -6.84 6.05
N ASP A 53 1.18 -6.83 7.30
CA ASP A 53 0.34 -6.53 8.46
C ASP A 53 1.01 -5.50 9.39
N GLY A 54 0.34 -5.13 10.49
CA GLY A 54 0.85 -4.13 11.42
C GLY A 54 0.60 -2.68 10.99
N GLU A 55 1.14 -1.75 11.77
CA GLU A 55 1.00 -0.32 11.54
C GLU A 55 2.06 0.20 10.58
N ILE A 56 1.72 1.30 9.91
CA ILE A 56 2.69 1.98 9.05
C ILE A 56 3.58 2.83 9.94
N PRO A 57 4.91 2.64 9.87
CA PRO A 57 5.82 3.44 10.66
C PRO A 57 5.59 4.93 10.40
N ALA A 58 5.31 5.70 11.46
CA ALA A 58 5.12 7.15 11.34
C ALA A 58 6.31 7.86 10.69
N ALA A 59 7.51 7.29 10.84
CA ALA A 59 8.73 7.74 10.18
C ALA A 59 8.67 7.69 8.64
N LEU A 60 7.78 6.89 8.07
CA LEU A 60 7.50 6.82 6.63
C LEU A 60 6.26 7.64 6.23
N GLY A 61 5.53 8.22 7.18
CA GLY A 61 4.26 8.92 6.96
C GLY A 61 4.31 10.17 6.07
N GLY A 62 5.50 10.58 5.60
CA GLY A 62 5.67 11.62 4.59
C GLY A 62 5.78 11.13 3.13
N TRP A 63 5.98 9.82 2.91
CA TRP A 63 6.45 9.28 1.61
C TRP A 63 5.53 8.22 1.02
N ILE A 64 4.46 7.86 1.73
CA ILE A 64 3.68 6.69 1.37
C ILE A 64 2.34 7.12 0.76
N TRP A 65 2.24 7.08 -0.57
CA TRP A 65 0.97 6.82 -1.25
C TRP A 65 0.67 5.34 -1.12
N ILE A 66 0.28 4.97 0.09
CA ILE A 66 -0.25 3.66 0.41
C ILE A 66 -1.59 3.67 -0.27
N GLY A 67 -1.77 2.82 -1.27
CA GLY A 67 -3.08 2.50 -1.80
C GLY A 67 -3.96 1.86 -0.72
N PHE A 68 -4.28 2.57 0.36
CA PHE A 68 -5.42 2.30 1.20
C PHE A 68 -6.67 2.59 0.37
N HIS A 69 -7.00 1.63 -0.48
CA HIS A 69 -8.29 1.02 -0.25
C HIS A 69 -8.11 0.02 0.90
N ARG A 70 -8.84 0.28 1.99
CA ARG A 70 -9.20 -0.66 3.06
C ARG A 70 -8.27 -0.72 4.29
N PHE A 71 -8.24 0.38 5.04
CA PHE A 71 -8.49 0.24 6.48
C PHE A 71 -10.00 0.25 6.67
N GLY A 72 -10.53 -0.74 7.39
CA GLY A 72 -11.96 -0.97 7.54
C GLY A 72 -12.74 0.25 8.03
N GLY A 73 -13.37 0.95 7.09
CA GLY A 73 -14.62 1.69 7.27
C GLY A 73 -15.60 1.06 6.29
N LYS A 74 -16.79 0.72 6.78
CA LYS A 74 -17.91 0.01 6.12
C LYS A 74 -17.91 0.10 4.59
N GLU A 75 -18.20 -1.02 3.94
CA GLU A 75 -18.79 -1.02 2.60
C GLU A 75 -20.09 -0.20 2.69
N GLU A 76 -20.01 1.09 2.38
CA GLU A 76 -21.16 1.93 2.08
C GLU A 76 -21.32 1.94 0.56
N GLY A 77 -22.41 1.33 0.11
CA GLY A 77 -23.07 1.61 -1.15
C GLY A 77 -22.30 1.31 -2.44
N GLU A 78 -22.59 0.15 -3.03
CA GLU A 78 -22.79 0.15 -4.49
C GLU A 78 -24.04 1.01 -4.78
N GLU A 79 -23.83 2.31 -5.02
CA GLU A 79 -24.79 3.17 -5.71
C GLU A 79 -23.97 4.07 -6.65
N ASP A 80 -23.57 3.52 -7.80
CA ASP A 80 -23.25 4.35 -8.96
C ASP A 80 -24.51 4.42 -9.84
N ASP A 81 -25.24 5.51 -9.63
CA ASP A 81 -26.23 6.08 -10.51
C ASP A 81 -25.61 6.39 -11.88
N ASP A 82 -25.72 5.45 -12.83
CA ASP A 82 -25.78 5.80 -14.24
C ASP A 82 -27.25 5.96 -14.65
N ASP A 83 -27.71 7.21 -14.49
CA ASP A 83 -28.92 7.76 -15.08
C ASP A 83 -29.03 7.35 -16.56
N LEU A 84 -30.21 6.83 -16.93
CA LEU A 84 -31.04 7.23 -18.09
C LEU A 84 -31.89 6.04 -18.59
N THR A 85 -33.15 5.94 -18.16
CA THR A 85 -34.35 6.06 -19.02
C THR A 85 -35.65 5.53 -18.38
N ILE A 86 -36.57 6.47 -18.09
CA ILE A 86 -38.02 6.43 -18.38
C ILE A 86 -38.98 5.73 -17.37
N LEU A 87 -39.50 6.57 -16.46
CA LEU A 87 -40.91 6.84 -16.04
C LEU A 87 -41.79 5.79 -15.30
N PRO A 88 -42.77 6.23 -14.48
CA PRO A 88 -43.36 5.47 -13.38
C PRO A 88 -44.77 4.88 -13.64
N LEU A 89 -45.12 3.96 -12.72
CA LEU A 89 -46.44 3.58 -12.17
C LEU A 89 -47.47 2.80 -13.01
N MET A 90 -47.94 1.71 -12.39
CA MET A 90 -49.12 0.88 -12.69
C MET A 90 -49.09 0.02 -13.95
#